data_AF-A0A0Q4Y2N4-F1
#
_entry.id   AF-A0A0Q4Y2N4-F1
#
_cell.length_a   1.000
_cell.length_b   1.000
_cell.length_c   1.000
_cell.angle_alpha   90.00
_cell.angle_beta   90.00
_cell.angle_gamma   90.00
#
_symmetry.space_group_name_H-M   'P 1'
#
loop_
_entity.id
_entity.type
_entity.pdbx_description
1 polymer ?
#
loop_
_entity_poly.entity_id
_entity_poly.type
_entity_poly.pdbx_seq_one_letter_code
_entity_poly.pdbx_strand_id
1 'polypeptide(L)'
;MGRCLQFAASSLISRDMNTLQSSSQHTDLVPLRVLAALLDRLEGSAVRVDPAQYANVVSHLSQALSAAKPGDALGALLSAHPAAAELYENTHYEVAGLCRSPLDASMAAEQQARAVIQRAMQSPRESSANGQS
;
A
#
# COMPACT_ATOMS: atom_id res chain seq x y z
N MET A 1 49.11 -34.36 -45.19
CA MET A 1 47.96 -33.72 -44.55
C MET A 1 47.26 -34.80 -43.74
N GLY A 2 47.20 -34.83 -42.42
CA GLY A 2 47.22 -33.79 -41.40
C GLY A 2 46.14 -34.16 -40.39
N ARG A 3 46.55 -34.56 -39.18
CA ARG A 3 45.75 -35.09 -38.06
C ARG A 3 44.72 -34.08 -37.52
N CYS A 4 43.69 -34.56 -36.82
CA CYS A 4 43.10 -34.06 -35.56
C CYS A 4 41.61 -34.45 -35.48
N LEU A 5 41.23 -35.44 -34.67
CA LEU A 5 40.84 -35.31 -33.25
C LEU A 5 39.88 -34.16 -32.93
N GLN A 6 38.71 -34.59 -32.42
CA GLN A 6 38.00 -34.03 -31.27
C GLN A 6 37.59 -32.56 -31.37
N PHE A 7 36.33 -32.31 -31.74
CA PHE A 7 35.64 -31.09 -31.31
C PHE A 7 34.42 -31.43 -30.47
N ALA A 8 34.46 -30.89 -29.27
CA ALA A 8 33.59 -31.07 -28.13
C ALA A 8 32.09 -31.08 -28.46
N ALA A 9 31.38 -32.01 -27.82
CA ALA A 9 29.98 -31.85 -27.48
C ALA A 9 29.79 -30.53 -26.72
N SER A 10 29.41 -29.48 -27.44
CA SER A 10 29.03 -28.21 -26.86
C SER A 10 27.54 -28.20 -26.65
N SER A 11 27.20 -28.29 -25.36
CA SER A 11 25.91 -27.97 -24.77
C SER A 11 25.13 -26.89 -25.52
N LEU A 12 24.02 -27.30 -26.15
CA LEU A 12 22.95 -26.43 -26.65
C LEU A 12 21.62 -27.02 -26.18
N ILE A 13 21.46 -27.10 -24.86
CA ILE A 13 20.14 -27.19 -24.23
C ILE A 13 20.02 -25.97 -23.32
N SER A 14 19.90 -24.81 -23.95
CA SER A 14 19.47 -23.59 -23.28
C SER A 14 18.97 -22.64 -24.34
N ARG A 15 17.80 -22.03 -24.09
CA ARG A 15 17.09 -21.02 -24.90
C ARG A 15 15.99 -21.55 -25.82
N ASP A 16 14.91 -22.11 -25.24
CA ASP A 16 13.60 -22.01 -25.91
C ASP A 16 12.39 -22.03 -24.96
N MET A 17 12.58 -21.72 -23.67
CA MET A 17 11.50 -21.73 -22.66
C MET A 17 11.45 -20.44 -21.82
N ASN A 18 11.60 -19.27 -22.43
CA ASN A 18 11.45 -17.99 -21.70
C ASN A 18 10.68 -16.89 -22.46
N THR A 19 10.08 -17.19 -23.62
CA THR A 19 9.37 -16.21 -24.45
C THR A 19 7.84 -16.31 -24.37
N LEU A 20 7.29 -17.23 -23.56
CA LEU A 20 5.84 -17.37 -23.35
C LEU A 20 5.37 -16.95 -21.95
N GLN A 21 6.26 -16.52 -21.06
CA GLN A 21 5.92 -16.28 -19.65
C GLN A 21 5.83 -14.80 -19.26
N SER A 22 6.21 -13.88 -20.17
CA SER A 22 6.30 -12.44 -19.86
C SER A 22 5.02 -11.63 -20.13
N SER A 23 3.97 -12.23 -20.69
CA SER A 23 2.73 -11.52 -21.06
C SER A 23 1.59 -11.63 -20.02
N SER A 24 1.74 -12.43 -18.96
CA SER A 24 0.63 -12.73 -18.03
C SER A 24 0.67 -11.98 -16.69
N GLN A 25 1.51 -10.94 -16.55
CA GLN A 25 1.67 -10.22 -15.27
C GLN A 25 1.02 -8.82 -15.30
N HIS A 26 0.22 -8.49 -16.31
CA HIS A 26 -0.57 -7.26 -16.27
C HIS A 26 -1.82 -7.51 -15.43
N THR A 27 -1.77 -7.15 -14.14
CA THR A 27 -2.94 -7.26 -13.26
C THR A 27 -4.09 -6.47 -13.87
N ASP A 28 -5.16 -7.18 -14.22
CA ASP A 28 -6.43 -6.56 -14.56
C ASP A 28 -6.96 -5.84 -13.31
N LEU A 29 -7.27 -4.55 -13.45
CA LEU A 29 -7.77 -3.72 -12.36
C LEU A 29 -9.20 -4.13 -11.94
N VAL A 30 -9.90 -4.91 -12.75
CA VAL A 30 -11.26 -5.38 -12.44
C VAL A 30 -11.27 -6.33 -11.23
N PRO A 31 -10.53 -7.46 -11.20
CA PRO A 31 -10.39 -8.29 -10.00
C PRO A 31 -9.98 -7.50 -8.76
N LEU A 32 -9.04 -6.57 -8.93
CA LEU A 32 -8.53 -5.74 -7.84
C LEU A 32 -9.64 -4.86 -7.24
N ARG A 33 -10.45 -4.22 -8.09
CA ARG A 33 -11.59 -3.39 -7.67
C ARG A 33 -12.65 -4.21 -6.95
N VAL A 34 -12.95 -5.42 -7.43
CA VAL A 34 -13.94 -6.31 -6.78
C VAL A 34 -13.47 -6.70 -5.39
N LEU A 35 -12.20 -7.09 -5.24
CA LEU A 35 -11.62 -7.46 -3.95
C LEU A 35 -11.55 -6.27 -2.98
N ALA A 36 -11.21 -5.07 -3.48
CA ALA A 36 -11.20 -3.84 -2.69
C ALA A 36 -12.60 -3.48 -2.15
N ALA A 37 -13.62 -3.51 -3.02
CA ALA A 37 -15.00 -3.27 -2.61
C ALA A 37 -15.52 -4.33 -1.63
N LEU A 38 -15.09 -5.59 -1.79
CA LEU A 38 -15.43 -6.65 -0.85
C LEU A 38 -14.80 -6.38 0.53
N LEU A 39 -13.53 -5.98 0.58
CA LEU A 39 -12.87 -5.65 1.84
C LEU A 39 -13.54 -4.49 2.56
N ASP A 40 -13.84 -3.37 1.86
CA ASP A 40 -14.56 -2.23 2.47
C ASP A 40 -15.90 -2.66 3.08
N ARG A 41 -16.62 -3.57 2.40
CA ARG A 41 -17.87 -4.11 2.91
C ARG A 41 -17.68 -4.97 4.17
N LEU A 42 -16.61 -5.76 4.23
CA LEU A 42 -16.31 -6.57 5.42
C LEU A 42 -15.93 -5.68 6.60
N GLU A 43 -15.10 -4.67 6.38
CA GLU A 43 -14.67 -3.70 7.40
C GLU A 43 -15.84 -2.84 7.92
N GLY A 44 -16.77 -2.46 7.05
CA GLY A 44 -17.98 -1.72 7.42
C GLY A 44 -19.13 -2.58 7.94
N SER A 45 -18.98 -3.90 8.05
CA SER A 45 -20.06 -4.80 8.44
C SER A 45 -20.43 -4.64 9.92
N ALA A 46 -21.70 -4.35 10.20
CA ALA A 46 -22.23 -4.33 11.57
C ALA A 46 -22.39 -5.73 12.21
N VAL A 47 -22.26 -6.79 11.40
CA VAL A 47 -22.36 -8.19 11.84
C VAL A 47 -20.96 -8.82 11.81
N ARG A 48 -20.69 -9.72 12.76
CA ARG A 48 -19.42 -10.47 12.80
C ARG A 48 -19.19 -11.23 11.49
N VAL A 49 -18.08 -10.91 10.85
CA VAL A 49 -17.56 -11.61 9.67
C VAL A 49 -16.80 -12.85 10.14
N ASP A 50 -16.90 -13.94 9.36
CA ASP A 50 -16.10 -15.14 9.60
C ASP A 50 -14.59 -14.82 9.43
N PRO A 51 -13.74 -15.15 10.41
CA PRO A 51 -12.31 -14.81 10.34
C PRO A 51 -11.59 -15.43 9.15
N ALA A 52 -11.96 -16.65 8.73
CA ALA A 52 -11.32 -17.30 7.59
C ALA A 52 -11.71 -16.62 6.27
N GLN A 53 -12.97 -16.19 6.14
CA GLN A 53 -13.40 -15.37 5.01
C GLN A 53 -12.60 -14.07 4.92
N TYR A 54 -12.45 -13.35 6.03
CA TYR A 54 -11.68 -12.11 6.07
C TYR A 54 -10.22 -12.34 5.64
N ALA A 55 -9.56 -13.33 6.23
CA ALA A 55 -8.18 -13.68 5.91
C ALA A 55 -7.98 -14.04 4.43
N ASN A 56 -8.94 -14.77 3.82
CA ASN A 56 -8.88 -15.11 2.40
C ASN A 56 -8.99 -13.87 1.49
N VAL A 57 -9.89 -12.93 1.81
CA VAL A 57 -10.02 -11.68 1.04
C VAL A 57 -8.74 -10.84 1.14
N VAL A 58 -8.21 -10.67 2.36
CA VAL A 58 -6.96 -9.92 2.58
C VAL A 58 -5.79 -10.57 1.85
N SER A 59 -5.65 -11.89 1.90
CA SER A 59 -4.60 -12.63 1.21
C SER A 59 -4.65 -12.43 -0.30
N HIS A 60 -5.82 -12.63 -0.93
CA HIS A 60 -5.98 -12.45 -2.38
C HIS A 60 -5.80 -10.99 -2.81
N LEU A 61 -6.33 -10.05 -2.03
CA LEU A 61 -6.15 -8.63 -2.33
C LEU A 61 -4.67 -8.23 -2.23
N SER A 62 -3.95 -8.72 -1.22
CA SER A 62 -2.51 -8.44 -1.06
C SER A 62 -1.71 -8.94 -2.25
N GLN A 63 -1.97 -10.16 -2.73
CA GLN A 63 -1.31 -10.72 -3.91
C GLN A 63 -1.61 -9.90 -5.17
N ALA A 64 -2.88 -9.52 -5.37
CA ALA A 64 -3.27 -8.70 -6.52
C ALA A 64 -2.63 -7.31 -6.48
N LEU A 65 -2.53 -6.70 -5.30
CA LEU A 65 -1.89 -5.41 -5.06
C LEU A 65 -0.38 -5.46 -5.34
N SER A 66 0.33 -6.49 -4.87
CA SER A 66 1.77 -6.65 -5.13
C SER A 66 2.10 -6.86 -6.61
N ALA A 67 1.18 -7.44 -7.38
CA ALA A 67 1.33 -7.60 -8.83
C ALA A 67 0.88 -6.37 -9.64
N ALA A 68 0.15 -5.43 -9.02
CA ALA A 68 -0.40 -4.27 -9.72
C ALA A 68 0.71 -3.28 -10.09
N LYS A 69 0.65 -2.74 -11.31
CA LYS A 69 1.58 -1.70 -11.75
C LYS A 69 1.24 -0.37 -11.06
N PRO A 70 2.21 0.30 -10.42
CA PRO A 70 2.01 1.65 -9.90
C PRO A 70 1.61 2.63 -11.01
N GLY A 71 0.63 3.49 -10.73
CA GLY A 71 0.17 4.52 -11.66
C GLY A 71 -1.18 5.12 -11.25
N ASP A 72 -1.64 6.12 -11.99
CA ASP A 72 -2.82 6.92 -11.66
C ASP A 72 -4.09 6.09 -11.48
N ALA A 73 -4.26 5.04 -12.30
CA ALA A 73 -5.42 4.15 -12.22
C ALA A 73 -5.47 3.35 -10.90
N LEU A 74 -4.31 2.90 -10.42
CA LEU A 74 -4.19 2.26 -9.10
C LEU A 74 -4.41 3.30 -8.00
N GLY A 75 -3.82 4.49 -8.12
CA GLY A 75 -4.02 5.59 -7.18
C GLY A 75 -5.49 6.00 -7.03
N ALA A 76 -6.25 6.07 -8.13
CA ALA A 76 -7.67 6.36 -8.13
C ALA A 76 -8.49 5.25 -7.45
N LEU A 77 -8.17 3.97 -7.71
CA LEU A 77 -8.82 2.83 -7.04
C LEU A 77 -8.59 2.88 -5.53
N LEU A 78 -7.34 3.06 -5.11
CA LEU A 78 -7.01 3.15 -3.69
C LEU A 78 -7.59 4.41 -3.03
N SER A 79 -7.96 5.45 -3.79
CA SER A 79 -8.62 6.63 -3.24
C SER A 79 -10.11 6.42 -3.05
N ALA A 80 -10.72 5.51 -3.80
CA ALA A 80 -12.12 5.12 -3.65
C ALA A 80 -12.35 4.04 -2.58
N HIS A 81 -11.30 3.27 -2.22
CA HIS A 81 -11.39 2.12 -1.33
C HIS A 81 -10.40 2.24 -0.15
N PRO A 82 -10.81 2.82 1.00
CA PRO A 82 -9.90 3.12 2.10
C PRO A 82 -9.29 1.86 2.74
N ALA A 83 -10.02 0.75 2.87
CA ALA A 83 -9.45 -0.46 3.46
C ALA A 83 -8.36 -1.08 2.56
N ALA A 84 -8.53 -0.99 1.24
CA ALA A 84 -7.53 -1.43 0.28
C ALA A 84 -6.29 -0.50 0.26
N ALA A 85 -6.49 0.81 0.48
CA ALA A 85 -5.40 1.76 0.65
C ALA A 85 -4.50 1.41 1.83
N GLU A 86 -5.10 1.21 3.00
CA GLU A 86 -4.38 0.84 4.22
C GLU A 86 -3.62 -0.48 4.04
N LEU A 87 -4.26 -1.48 3.41
CA LEU A 87 -3.59 -2.75 3.14
C LEU A 87 -2.41 -2.58 2.19
N TYR A 88 -2.57 -1.81 1.11
CA TYR A 88 -1.49 -1.52 0.14
C TYR A 88 -0.31 -0.84 0.80
N GLU A 89 -0.58 0.18 1.64
CA GLU A 89 0.44 0.85 2.44
C GLU A 89 1.14 -0.14 3.38
N ASN A 90 0.38 -0.99 4.06
CA ASN A 90 0.91 -1.97 4.99
C ASN A 90 1.80 -3.04 4.34
N THR A 91 1.51 -3.43 3.10
CA THR A 91 2.32 -4.42 2.38
C THR A 91 3.55 -3.80 1.71
N HIS A 92 3.50 -2.51 1.39
CA HIS A 92 4.56 -1.81 0.68
C HIS A 92 5.39 -0.88 1.57
N TYR A 93 5.38 -1.06 2.90
CA TYR A 93 6.12 -0.22 3.86
C TYR A 93 7.59 0.05 3.48
N GLU A 94 8.28 -0.89 2.82
CA GLU A 94 9.67 -0.73 2.39
C GLU A 94 9.84 0.26 1.22
N VAL A 95 8.78 0.52 0.44
CA VAL A 95 8.78 1.34 -0.78
C VAL A 95 7.87 2.58 -0.65
N ALA A 96 6.78 2.47 0.12
CA ALA A 96 5.85 3.54 0.46
C ALA A 96 6.35 4.28 1.71
N GLY A 97 7.42 5.05 1.54
CA GLY A 97 7.89 5.97 2.57
C GLY A 97 6.82 6.99 2.91
N LEU A 98 6.18 6.82 4.07
CA LEU A 98 5.10 7.63 4.65
C LEU A 98 3.77 7.61 3.88
N CYS A 99 2.70 7.49 4.66
CA CYS A 99 1.29 7.35 4.31
C CYS A 99 0.89 7.98 2.97
N ARG A 100 0.02 7.30 2.20
CA ARG A 100 -0.65 7.91 1.03
C ARG A 100 -1.67 8.97 1.44
N SER A 101 -1.92 9.13 2.75
CA SER A 101 -2.57 10.28 3.37
C SER A 101 -1.93 11.57 2.87
N PRO A 102 -2.71 12.63 2.58
CA PRO A 102 -2.15 13.89 2.11
C PRO A 102 -1.19 14.45 3.15
N LEU A 103 0.11 14.32 2.90
CA LEU A 103 1.19 14.80 3.77
C LEU A 103 0.96 16.26 4.17
N ASP A 104 0.47 17.07 3.25
CA ASP A 104 0.14 18.49 3.49
C ASP A 104 -0.97 18.68 4.52
N ALA A 105 -2.03 17.85 4.51
CA ALA A 105 -3.09 17.94 5.50
C ALA A 105 -2.56 17.54 6.89
N SER A 106 -1.74 16.49 6.95
CA SER A 106 -1.10 16.04 8.19
C SER A 106 -0.14 17.09 8.75
N MET A 107 0.71 17.69 7.89
CA MET A 107 1.62 18.77 8.27
C MET A 107 0.87 20.04 8.70
N ALA A 108 -0.23 20.39 8.02
CA ALA A 108 -1.04 21.54 8.38
C ALA A 108 -1.71 21.35 9.75
N ALA A 109 -2.27 20.15 9.99
CA ALA A 109 -2.83 19.80 11.29
C ALA A 109 -1.79 19.83 12.42
N GLU A 110 -0.57 19.33 12.16
CA GLU A 110 0.53 19.41 13.12
C GLU A 110 0.90 20.86 13.46
N GLN A 111 1.05 21.72 12.44
CA GLN A 111 1.36 23.14 12.62
C GLN A 111 0.27 23.86 13.43
N GLN A 112 -1.00 23.59 13.13
CA GLN A 112 -2.14 24.14 13.87
C GLN A 112 -2.13 23.68 15.33
N ALA A 113 -1.91 22.38 15.59
CA ALA A 113 -1.84 21.84 16.94
C ALA A 113 -0.71 22.49 17.74
N ARG A 114 0.49 22.61 17.14
CA ARG A 114 1.64 23.29 17.77
C ARG A 114 1.33 24.73 18.13
N ALA A 115 0.66 25.47 17.25
CA ALA A 115 0.28 26.86 17.50
C ALA A 115 -0.69 27.00 18.68
N VAL A 116 -1.68 26.12 18.78
CA VAL A 116 -2.65 26.10 19.91
C VAL A 116 -1.94 25.78 21.23
N ILE A 117 -1.06 24.79 21.24
CA ILE A 117 -0.29 24.41 22.43
C ILE A 117 0.59 25.58 22.88
N GLN A 118 1.31 26.23 21.96
CA GLN A 118 2.14 27.39 22.28
C GLN A 118 1.32 28.54 22.87
N ARG A 119 0.14 28.81 22.32
CA ARG A 119 -0.76 29.85 22.85
C ARG A 119 -1.24 29.52 24.26
N ALA A 120 -1.60 28.26 24.53
CA ALA A 120 -2.00 27.81 25.86
C ALA A 120 -0.85 27.91 26.88
N MET A 121 0.39 27.66 26.46
CA MET A 121 1.58 27.83 27.32
C MET A 121 1.90 29.30 27.62
N GLN A 122 1.63 30.19 26.67
CA GLN A 122 1.89 31.63 26.81
C GLN A 122 0.78 32.37 27.56
N SER A 123 -0.42 31.78 27.63
CA SER A 123 -1.52 32.34 28.42
C SER A 123 -1.16 32.16 29.91
N PRO A 124 -0.91 33.25 30.66
CA PRO A 124 -0.74 33.14 32.09
C PRO A 124 -1.98 32.49 32.68
N ARG A 125 -1.84 31.66 33.71
CA ARG A 125 -2.99 31.24 34.52
C ARG A 125 -3.58 32.50 35.15
N GLU A 126 -4.54 33.15 34.49
CA GLU A 126 -5.39 34.20 35.04
C GLU A 126 -6.29 33.59 36.12
N SER A 127 -5.72 33.22 37.27
CA SER A 127 -6.40 32.98 38.55
C SER A 127 -5.39 32.61 39.61
N SER A 128 -4.65 33.60 40.10
CA SER A 128 -4.22 33.73 41.51
C SER A 128 -3.58 35.10 41.72
N ALA A 129 -4.33 36.16 41.39
CA ALA A 129 -4.02 37.53 41.77
C ALA A 129 -5.34 38.30 41.91
N ASN A 130 -6.23 37.83 42.79
CA ASN A 130 -7.20 38.73 43.40
C ASN A 130 -7.00 38.66 44.91
N GLY A 131 -5.96 39.34 45.36
CA GLY A 131 -5.80 39.76 46.74
C GLY A 131 -5.82 41.28 46.78
N GLN A 132 -6.48 41.80 47.81
CA GLN A 132 -6.40 43.16 48.38
C GLN A 132 -7.52 44.14 47.99
N SER A 133 -8.53 44.22 48.87
CA SER A 133 -8.68 45.37 49.79
C SER A 133 -9.36 44.90 51.08
#